data_AF-E8NFN1-F1
#
_entry.id   AF-E8NFN1-F1
#
_cell.length_a   1.000
_cell.length_b   1.000
_cell.length_c   1.000
_cell.angle_alpha   90.00
_cell.angle_beta   90.00
_cell.angle_gamma   90.00
#
_symmetry.space_group_name_H-M   'P 1'
#
loop_
_entity.id
_entity.type
_entity.pdbx_description
1 polymer ?
#
loop_
_entity_poly.entity_id
_entity_poly.type
_entity_poly.pdbx_seq_one_letter_code
_entity_poly.pdbx_strand_id
1 'polypeptide(L)' 'MHAIGKKIVEEAAEVWMAAEYESDAAAAEEISQLLYHLQTLMLAKGLTLEDVYRHL' A
#
# COMPACT_ATOMS: atom_id res chain seq x y z
N MET A 1 -7.26 -3.82 12.79
CA MET A 1 -6.80 -4.90 11.88
C MET A 1 -7.69 -5.07 10.65
N HIS A 2 -8.97 -5.44 10.80
CA HIS A 2 -9.86 -5.68 9.64
C HIS A 2 -10.00 -4.47 8.70
N ALA A 3 -10.17 -3.26 9.24
CA ALA A 3 -10.29 -2.04 8.42
C ALA A 3 -9.01 -1.71 7.63
N ILE A 4 -7.82 -1.86 8.25
CA ILE A 4 -6.53 -1.60 7.59
C ILE A 4 -6.33 -2.59 6.43
N GLY A 5 -6.58 -3.87 6.68
CA GLY A 5 -6.46 -4.91 5.65
C GLY A 5 -7.43 -4.69 4.48
N LYS A 6 -8.68 -4.28 4.77
CA LYS A 6 -9.66 -3.94 3.73
C LYS A 6 -9.16 -2.81 2.83
N LYS A 7 -8.61 -1.73 3.42
CA LYS A 7 -8.05 -0.62 2.64
C LYS A 7 -6.87 -1.05 1.78
N ILE A 8 -5.94 -1.86 2.29
CA ILE A 8 -4.81 -2.37 1.47
C ILE A 8 -5.30 -3.10 0.21
N VAL A 9 -6.36 -3.91 0.32
CA VAL A 9 -6.92 -4.62 -0.84
C VAL A 9 -7.59 -3.66 -1.84
N GLU A 10 -8.28 -2.64 -1.33
CA GLU A 10 -8.92 -1.58 -2.13
C GLU A 10 -7.87 -0.79 -2.93
N GLU A 11 -6.85 -0.25 -2.23
CA GLU A 11 -5.76 0.50 -2.85
C GLU A 11 -4.96 -0.34 -3.85
N ALA A 12 -4.77 -1.64 -3.59
CA ALA A 12 -4.07 -2.52 -4.52
C ALA A 12 -4.84 -2.68 -5.84
N ALA A 13 -6.18 -2.69 -5.79
CA ALA A 13 -7.01 -2.70 -6.99
C ALA A 13 -6.94 -1.35 -7.72
N GLU A 14 -6.96 -0.24 -6.99
CA GLU A 14 -6.85 1.12 -7.55
C GLU A 14 -5.49 1.35 -8.20
N VAL A 15 -4.39 0.96 -7.55
CA VAL A 15 -3.03 0.98 -8.11
C VAL A 15 -2.97 0.20 -9.42
N TRP A 16 -3.53 -1.01 -9.48
CA TRP A 16 -3.51 -1.80 -10.71
C TRP A 16 -4.29 -1.10 -11.83
N MET A 17 -5.49 -0.60 -11.53
CA MET A 17 -6.31 0.13 -12.51
C MET A 17 -5.61 1.39 -13.01
N ALA A 18 -5.02 2.18 -12.10
CA ALA A 18 -4.33 3.41 -12.45
C ALA A 18 -3.05 3.14 -13.27
N ALA A 19 -2.30 2.08 -12.94
CA ALA A 19 -1.12 1.69 -13.69
C ALA A 19 -1.43 1.19 -15.12
N GLU A 20 -2.61 0.60 -15.33
CA GLU A 20 -3.01 0.05 -16.63
C GLU A 20 -3.72 1.08 -17.52
N TYR A 21 -4.49 2.01 -16.93
CA TYR A 21 -5.45 2.83 -17.67
C TYR A 21 -5.34 4.34 -17.45
N GLU A 22 -4.57 4.80 -16.45
CA GLU A 22 -4.51 6.21 -16.08
C GLU A 22 -3.10 6.79 -16.32
N SER A 23 -2.90 8.06 -15.96
CA SER A 23 -1.59 8.73 -16.09
C SER A 23 -0.60 8.29 -15.00
N ASP A 24 0.71 8.44 -15.27
CA ASP A 24 1.78 8.21 -14.27
C ASP A 24 1.55 8.99 -12.96
N ALA A 25 0.97 10.20 -13.05
CA ALA A 25 0.66 11.00 -11.88
C ALA A 25 -0.45 10.37 -11.02
N ALA A 26 -1.49 9.82 -11.66
CA ALA A 26 -2.57 9.12 -10.98
C ALA A 26 -2.07 7.78 -10.39
N ALA A 27 -1.29 7.01 -11.15
CA ALA A 27 -0.68 5.79 -10.63
C ALA A 27 0.23 6.07 -9.42
N ALA A 28 1.03 7.15 -9.46
CA ALA A 28 1.86 7.55 -8.34
C ALA A 28 1.03 7.96 -7.10
N GLU A 29 -0.12 8.61 -7.30
CA GLU A 29 -1.06 8.94 -6.23
C GLU A 29 -1.57 7.67 -5.53
N GLU A 30 -2.09 6.69 -6.28
CA GLU A 30 -2.58 5.44 -5.69
C GLU A 30 -1.46 4.61 -5.04
N ILE A 31 -0.26 4.58 -5.64
CA ILE A 31 0.89 3.91 -5.02
C ILE A 31 1.22 4.56 -3.67
N SER A 32 1.12 5.88 -3.56
CA SER A 32 1.37 6.59 -2.30
C SER A 32 0.38 6.20 -1.20
N GLN A 33 -0.90 6.00 -1.55
CA GLN A 33 -1.95 5.58 -0.62
C GLN A 33 -1.74 4.13 -0.17
N LEU A 34 -1.40 3.23 -1.10
CA LEU A 34 -1.06 1.84 -0.77
C LEU A 34 0.14 1.76 0.18
N LEU A 35 1.21 2.52 -0.09
CA LEU A 35 2.38 2.59 0.80
C LEU A 35 2.02 3.11 2.19
N TYR A 36 1.17 4.14 2.28
CA TYR A 36 0.67 4.65 3.55
C TYR A 36 -0.07 3.59 4.37
N HIS A 37 -0.97 2.83 3.73
CA HIS A 37 -1.73 1.79 4.41
C HIS A 37 -0.88 0.59 4.82
N LEU A 38 0.14 0.23 4.04
CA LEU A 38 1.14 -0.77 4.42
C LEU A 38 1.96 -0.33 5.63
N GLN A 39 2.44 0.91 5.68
CA GLN A 39 3.15 1.44 6.84
C GLN A 39 2.25 1.50 8.08
N THR A 40 0.97 1.88 7.91
CA THR A 40 -0.01 1.85 8.99
C THR A 40 -0.21 0.43 9.55
N LEU A 41 -0.23 -0.58 8.67
CA LEU A 41 -0.28 -1.98 9.08
C LEU A 41 0.97 -2.40 9.85
N MET A 42 2.16 -1.98 9.39
CA MET A 42 3.43 -2.25 10.08
C MET A 42 3.41 -1.72 11.51
N LEU A 43 2.99 -0.45 11.70
CA LEU A 43 2.85 0.16 13.02
C LEU A 43 1.85 -0.60 13.90
N ALA A 44 0.69 -0.98 13.35
CA ALA A 44 -0.31 -1.77 14.07
C ALA A 44 0.17 -3.19 14.45
N LYS A 45 1.16 -3.73 13.72
CA LYS A 45 1.77 -5.04 13.95
C LYS A 45 3.07 -4.97 14.75
N GLY A 46 3.58 -3.77 15.05
CA GLY A 46 4.87 -3.58 15.71
C GLY A 46 6.07 -3.98 14.86
N LEU A 47 5.95 -3.90 13.53
CA LEU A 47 7.02 -4.22 12.58
C LEU A 47 7.82 -2.96 12.21
N THR A 48 9.14 -3.10 12.16
CA THR A 48 10.04 -2.07 11.62
C THR A 48 10.23 -2.25 10.11
N LEU A 49 10.81 -1.25 9.44
CA LEU A 49 11.23 -1.39 8.03
C LEU A 49 12.29 -2.48 7.86
N GLU A 50 13.20 -2.63 8.83
CA GLU A 50 14.24 -3.67 8.80
C GLU A 50 13.63 -5.08 8.85
N ASP A 51 12.59 -5.28 9.67
CA ASP A 51 11.84 -6.54 9.74
C ASP A 51 11.23 -6.95 8.39
N VAL A 52 10.87 -5.98 7.54
CA VAL A 52 10.33 -6.24 6.20
C VAL A 52 11.44 -6.40 5.17
N TYR A 53 12.42 -5.50 5.17
CA TYR A 53 13.50 -5.48 4.17
C TYR A 53 14.43 -6.69 4.22
N ARG A 54 14.53 -7.38 5.37
CA ARG A 54 15.25 -8.66 5.46
C ARG A 54 14.70 -9.78 4.56
N HIS A 55 13.52 -9.58 3.97
CA HIS A 55 12.85 -10.53 3.08
C HIS A 55 12.99 -10.18 1.60
N LEU A 56 13.65 -9.06 1.27
CA LEU A 56 13.98 -8.64 -0.10
C LEU A 56 15.42 -9.05 -0.45
#